data_AF-A0A2X4T0G6-F1
#
_entry.id   AF-A0A2X4T0G6-F1
#
_cell.length_a   1.000
_cell.length_b   1.000
_cell.length_c   1.000
_cell.angle_alpha   90.00
_cell.angle_beta   90.00
_cell.angle_gamma   90.00
#
_symmetry.space_group_name_H-M   'P 1'
#
loop_
_entity.id
_entity.type
_entity.pdbx_description
1 polymer ?
#
loop_
_entity_poly.entity_id
_entity_poly.type
_entity_poly.pdbx_seq_one_letter_code
_entity_poly.pdbx_strand_id
1 'polypeptide(L)'
;MNASELLATTRRQQWLQLLWDYSSLPKEMYRQYYLAPLEHCVTLMQQFPLTESGPYARPGGMADYMLETVSYAARLSKSYMLPVGAPPEEQAAQSAAWNAVVVYAAMLPSLEYLCHLHVELESGKRWFPLLDAPPEPYRFRFAPELSAERLQSFGAMLAWKIIPPEAISWLSSWPDAIKTLSTYLTGFRAQSGVVNAIVV
;
A
#
# COMPACT_ATOMS: atom_id res chain seq x y z
N MET A 1 -9.07 -6.12 -15.99
CA MET A 1 -7.73 -6.75 -16.08
C MET A 1 -7.43 -7.47 -14.78
N ASN A 2 -6.72 -8.59 -14.83
CA ASN A 2 -6.31 -9.31 -13.61
C ASN A 2 -4.93 -8.82 -13.10
N ALA A 3 -4.58 -9.16 -11.86
CA ALA A 3 -3.32 -8.75 -11.24
C ALA A 3 -2.08 -9.20 -12.03
N SER A 4 -2.09 -10.41 -12.60
CA SER A 4 -0.97 -10.94 -13.36
C SER A 4 -0.67 -10.11 -14.61
N GLU A 5 -1.71 -9.71 -15.35
CA GLU A 5 -1.58 -8.80 -16.50
C GLU A 5 -1.04 -7.42 -16.07
N LEU A 6 -1.58 -6.90 -14.96
CA LEU A 6 -1.18 -5.60 -14.43
C LEU A 6 0.26 -5.63 -13.89
N LEU A 7 0.77 -6.76 -13.43
CA LEU A 7 2.13 -6.87 -12.89
C LEU A 7 3.16 -7.36 -13.92
N ALA A 8 2.74 -7.72 -15.13
CA ALA A 8 3.58 -8.43 -16.10
C ALA A 8 4.79 -7.64 -16.64
N THR A 9 4.82 -6.31 -16.50
CA THR A 9 5.92 -5.51 -17.07
C THR A 9 7.24 -5.80 -16.35
N THR A 10 8.35 -5.79 -17.10
CA THR A 10 9.69 -6.10 -16.55
C THR A 10 10.03 -5.23 -15.33
N ARG A 11 9.70 -3.94 -15.37
CA ARG A 11 9.95 -3.01 -14.26
C ARG A 11 9.15 -3.36 -13.01
N ARG A 12 7.87 -3.74 -13.16
CA ARG A 12 7.03 -4.16 -12.03
C ARG A 12 7.55 -5.45 -11.39
N GLN A 13 7.97 -6.42 -12.22
CA GLN A 13 8.61 -7.64 -11.74
C GLN A 13 9.92 -7.35 -10.97
N GLN A 14 10.72 -6.37 -11.40
CA GLN A 14 11.91 -5.95 -10.66
C GLN A 14 11.59 -5.38 -9.28
N TRP A 15 10.55 -4.55 -9.15
CA TRP A 15 10.12 -4.04 -7.84
C TRP A 15 9.55 -5.15 -6.94
N LEU A 16 8.82 -6.11 -7.49
CA LEU A 16 8.34 -7.28 -6.74
C LEU A 16 9.51 -8.12 -6.23
N GLN A 17 10.51 -8.37 -7.07
CA GLN A 17 11.73 -9.07 -6.67
C GLN A 17 12.47 -8.30 -5.57
N LEU A 18 12.59 -6.98 -5.71
CA LEU A 18 13.22 -6.13 -4.70
C LEU A 18 12.47 -6.19 -3.36
N LEU A 19 11.13 -6.13 -3.38
CA LEU A 19 10.32 -6.29 -2.18
C LEU A 19 10.50 -7.67 -1.53
N TRP A 20 10.64 -8.73 -2.34
CA TRP A 20 10.94 -10.07 -1.83
C TRP A 20 12.34 -10.14 -1.19
N ASP A 21 13.37 -9.67 -1.89
CA ASP A 21 14.76 -9.70 -1.42
C ASP A 21 14.94 -8.96 -0.09
N TYR A 22 14.17 -7.89 0.13
CA TYR A 22 14.17 -7.10 1.36
C TYR A 22 13.03 -7.42 2.32
N SER A 23 12.28 -8.49 2.09
CA SER A 23 11.33 -9.00 3.08
C SER A 23 12.07 -9.64 4.25
N SER A 24 11.44 -9.63 5.42
CA SER A 24 11.84 -10.46 6.57
C SER A 24 10.90 -11.65 6.79
N LEU A 25 9.91 -11.84 5.91
CA LEU A 25 8.87 -12.86 6.07
C LEU A 25 9.26 -14.19 5.41
N PRO A 26 8.87 -15.33 6.02
CA PRO A 26 8.83 -16.61 5.32
C PRO A 26 7.99 -16.55 4.04
N LYS A 27 8.25 -17.46 3.09
CA LYS A 27 7.62 -17.45 1.76
C LYS A 27 6.09 -17.48 1.80
N GLU A 28 5.51 -18.32 2.66
CA GLU A 28 4.06 -18.43 2.82
C GLU A 28 3.45 -17.12 3.35
N MET A 29 4.07 -16.56 4.40
CA MET A 29 3.63 -15.28 4.97
C MET A 29 3.82 -14.12 4.00
N TYR A 30 4.91 -14.09 3.24
CA TYR A 30 5.11 -13.08 2.20
C TYR A 30 3.99 -13.11 1.16
N ARG A 31 3.61 -14.31 0.69
CA ARG A 31 2.52 -14.46 -0.28
C ARG A 31 1.19 -13.95 0.29
N GLN A 32 0.87 -14.36 1.52
CA GLN A 32 -0.40 -14.01 2.14
C GLN A 32 -0.46 -12.55 2.58
N TYR A 33 0.63 -12.01 3.14
CA TYR A 33 0.62 -10.70 3.80
C TYR A 33 1.10 -9.57 2.89
N TYR A 34 1.99 -9.83 1.93
CA TYR A 34 2.47 -8.78 1.01
C TYR A 34 1.90 -8.95 -0.38
N LEU A 35 2.07 -10.12 -1.00
CA LEU A 35 1.74 -10.30 -2.42
C LEU A 35 0.23 -10.23 -2.67
N ALA A 36 -0.59 -10.96 -1.93
CA ALA A 36 -2.05 -10.93 -2.12
C ALA A 36 -2.66 -9.54 -1.89
N PRO A 37 -2.31 -8.79 -0.84
CA PRO A 37 -2.75 -7.40 -0.67
C PRO A 37 -2.27 -6.46 -1.78
N LEU A 38 -1.02 -6.63 -2.24
CA LEU A 38 -0.47 -5.86 -3.35
C LEU A 38 -1.21 -6.14 -4.65
N GLU A 39 -1.50 -7.41 -4.95
CA GLU A 39 -2.29 -7.84 -6.11
C GLU A 39 -3.70 -7.25 -6.08
N HIS A 40 -4.32 -7.20 -4.90
CA HIS A 40 -5.62 -6.54 -4.71
C HIS A 40 -5.51 -5.03 -4.94
N CYS A 41 -4.49 -4.35 -4.39
CA CYS A 41 -4.23 -2.93 -4.66
C CYS A 41 -4.11 -2.64 -6.16
N VAL A 42 -3.24 -3.35 -6.88
CA VAL A 42 -3.05 -3.09 -8.32
C VAL A 42 -4.32 -3.39 -9.12
N THR A 43 -5.11 -4.37 -8.68
CA THR A 43 -6.42 -4.68 -9.27
C THR A 43 -7.41 -3.54 -9.05
N LEU A 44 -7.40 -2.84 -7.91
CA LEU A 44 -8.19 -1.62 -7.74
C LEU A 44 -7.63 -0.43 -8.55
N MET A 45 -6.31 -0.34 -8.67
CA MET A 45 -5.62 0.75 -9.39
C MET A 45 -5.73 0.64 -10.91
N GLN A 46 -6.01 -0.54 -11.45
CA GLN A 46 -6.10 -0.82 -12.89
C GLN A 46 -4.97 -0.10 -13.67
N GLN A 47 -5.33 0.63 -14.74
CA GLN A 47 -4.41 1.46 -15.51
C GLN A 47 -4.54 2.95 -15.15
N PHE A 48 -5.01 3.29 -13.95
CA PHE A 48 -5.18 4.70 -13.58
C PHE A 48 -3.82 5.42 -13.46
N PRO A 49 -3.72 6.66 -13.98
CA PRO A 49 -2.62 7.55 -13.61
C PRO A 49 -2.72 7.92 -12.12
N LEU A 50 -1.58 8.25 -11.51
CA LEU A 50 -1.58 8.71 -10.11
C LEU A 50 -2.25 10.09 -9.97
N THR A 51 -1.93 10.99 -10.89
CA THR A 51 -2.31 12.41 -10.91
C THR A 51 -2.47 12.90 -12.36
N GLU A 52 -3.05 14.10 -12.54
CA GLU A 52 -3.21 14.74 -13.86
C GLU A 52 -1.87 15.10 -14.54
N SER A 53 -0.85 15.39 -13.75
CA SER A 53 0.48 15.79 -14.22
C SER A 53 1.59 15.21 -13.34
N GLY A 54 2.82 15.29 -13.81
CA GLY A 54 4.00 14.77 -13.11
C GLY A 54 4.45 13.39 -13.60
N PRO A 55 5.43 12.78 -12.91
CA PRO A 55 6.14 11.60 -13.41
C PRO A 55 5.26 10.35 -13.51
N TYR A 56 4.13 10.28 -12.79
CA TYR A 56 3.20 9.13 -12.82
C TYR A 56 1.84 9.45 -13.47
N ALA A 57 1.76 10.54 -14.24
CA ALA A 57 0.58 10.90 -15.03
C ALA A 57 0.50 10.13 -16.35
N ARG A 58 0.49 8.79 -16.27
CA ARG A 58 0.42 7.88 -17.42
C ARG A 58 -0.41 6.63 -17.06
N PRO A 59 -0.88 5.85 -18.05
CA PRO A 59 -1.57 4.58 -17.78
C PRO A 59 -0.74 3.68 -16.85
N GLY A 60 -1.37 3.26 -15.75
CA GLY A 60 -0.76 2.42 -14.72
C GLY A 60 0.23 3.14 -13.79
N GLY A 61 0.31 4.46 -13.87
CA GLY A 61 1.22 5.26 -13.05
C GLY A 61 0.96 5.13 -11.54
N MET A 62 -0.29 4.91 -11.12
CA MET A 62 -0.62 4.70 -9.71
C MET A 62 -0.01 3.40 -9.16
N ALA A 63 -0.11 2.30 -9.92
CA ALA A 63 0.51 1.03 -9.56
C ALA A 63 2.04 1.12 -9.57
N ASP A 64 2.62 1.82 -10.56
CA ASP A 64 4.07 2.04 -10.62
C ASP A 64 4.58 2.81 -9.39
N TYR A 65 3.88 3.88 -9.01
CA TYR A 65 4.22 4.67 -7.83
C TYR A 65 4.18 3.82 -6.56
N MET A 66 3.10 3.06 -6.34
CA MET A 66 2.99 2.19 -5.17
C MET A 66 4.12 1.14 -5.10
N LEU A 67 4.39 0.45 -6.22
CA LEU A 67 5.41 -0.59 -6.31
C LEU A 67 6.82 -0.03 -6.07
N GLU A 68 7.10 1.14 -6.63
CA GLU A 68 8.37 1.82 -6.43
C GLU A 68 8.54 2.20 -4.96
N THR A 69 7.56 2.89 -4.37
CA THR A 69 7.57 3.33 -2.97
C THR A 69 7.73 2.15 -2.00
N VAL A 70 6.93 1.09 -2.14
CA VAL A 70 6.99 -0.06 -1.23
C VAL A 70 8.32 -0.80 -1.32
N SER A 71 8.87 -0.96 -2.53
CA SER A 71 10.13 -1.67 -2.72
C SER A 71 11.33 -0.90 -2.16
N TYR A 72 11.34 0.43 -2.31
CA TYR A 72 12.37 1.27 -1.72
C TYR A 72 12.24 1.39 -0.20
N ALA A 73 11.02 1.52 0.33
CA ALA A 73 10.78 1.54 1.77
C ALA A 73 11.22 0.22 2.43
N ALA A 74 10.92 -0.93 1.81
CA ALA A 74 11.38 -2.23 2.28
C ALA A 74 12.91 -2.30 2.33
N ARG A 75 13.60 -1.86 1.26
CA ARG A 75 15.07 -1.77 1.23
C ARG A 75 15.61 -0.87 2.32
N LEU A 76 15.07 0.34 2.43
CA LEU A 76 15.51 1.34 3.41
C LEU A 76 15.28 0.85 4.84
N SER A 77 14.20 0.12 5.11
CA SER A 77 13.92 -0.43 6.44
C SER A 77 15.05 -1.28 7.02
N LYS A 78 15.86 -1.93 6.17
CA LYS A 78 17.00 -2.75 6.64
C LYS A 78 18.14 -1.93 7.24
N SER A 79 18.24 -0.63 6.95
CA SER A 79 19.22 0.25 7.61
C SER A 79 18.76 0.75 8.98
N TYR A 80 17.55 0.41 9.41
CA TYR A 80 16.98 0.81 10.69
C TYR A 80 16.88 -0.38 11.64
N MET A 81 17.26 -0.16 12.90
CA MET A 81 16.99 -1.10 13.98
C MET A 81 15.66 -0.72 14.62
N LEU A 82 14.63 -1.52 14.36
CA LEU A 82 13.27 -1.30 14.84
C LEU A 82 12.87 -2.40 15.84
N PRO A 83 12.14 -2.06 16.93
CA PRO A 83 11.76 -0.71 17.34
C PRO A 83 12.95 0.11 17.87
N VAL A 84 12.92 1.43 17.64
CA VAL A 84 13.97 2.34 18.10
C VAL A 84 13.99 2.38 19.62
N GLY A 85 15.16 2.16 20.22
CA GLY A 85 15.36 2.20 21.67
C GLY A 85 15.11 0.88 22.41
N ALA A 86 14.62 -0.16 21.74
CA ALA A 86 14.54 -1.50 22.32
C ALA A 86 15.91 -2.21 22.33
N PRO A 87 16.15 -3.16 23.25
CA PRO A 87 17.34 -4.00 23.24
C PRO A 87 17.49 -4.79 21.93
N PRO A 88 18.71 -5.12 21.48
CA PRO A 88 18.94 -5.84 20.22
C PRO A 88 18.19 -7.17 20.09
N GLU A 89 18.00 -7.89 21.19
CA GLU A 89 17.25 -9.15 21.23
C GLU A 89 15.77 -8.94 20.90
N GLU A 90 15.15 -7.91 21.49
CA GLU A 90 13.77 -7.54 21.19
C GLU A 90 13.62 -7.01 19.76
N GLN A 91 14.58 -6.21 19.29
CA GLN A 91 14.60 -5.74 17.91
C GLN A 91 14.67 -6.90 16.91
N ALA A 92 15.53 -7.90 17.17
CA ALA A 92 15.61 -9.09 16.34
C ALA A 92 14.29 -9.88 16.35
N ALA A 93 13.69 -10.07 17.53
CA ALA A 93 12.43 -10.80 17.70
C ALA A 93 11.23 -10.16 16.99
N GLN A 94 11.23 -8.82 16.86
CA GLN A 94 10.12 -8.07 16.26
C GLN A 94 10.44 -7.55 14.84
N SER A 95 11.63 -7.83 14.31
CA SER A 95 12.12 -7.30 13.03
C SER A 95 11.17 -7.57 11.85
N ALA A 96 10.55 -8.75 11.82
CA ALA A 96 9.57 -9.13 10.81
C ALA A 96 8.29 -8.29 10.90
N ALA A 97 7.78 -8.06 12.12
CA ALA A 97 6.58 -7.26 12.35
C ALA A 97 6.81 -5.80 11.95
N TRP A 98 7.95 -5.20 12.32
CA TRP A 98 8.28 -3.83 11.95
C TRP A 98 8.54 -3.65 10.46
N ASN A 99 9.15 -4.63 9.79
CA ASN A 99 9.24 -4.63 8.33
C ASN A 99 7.85 -4.65 7.67
N ALA A 100 6.90 -5.43 8.20
CA ALA A 100 5.53 -5.46 7.70
C ALA A 100 4.80 -4.13 7.93
N VAL A 101 5.00 -3.48 9.07
CA VAL A 101 4.48 -2.12 9.31
C VAL A 101 4.98 -1.15 8.24
N VAL A 102 6.28 -1.15 7.93
CA VAL A 102 6.85 -0.28 6.89
C VAL A 102 6.26 -0.61 5.52
N VAL A 103 6.15 -1.88 5.17
CA VAL A 103 5.59 -2.31 3.87
C VAL A 103 4.13 -1.85 3.72
N TYR A 104 3.29 -2.06 4.72
CA TYR A 104 1.89 -1.59 4.67
C TYR A 104 1.80 -0.07 4.69
N ALA A 105 2.62 0.62 5.49
CA ALA A 105 2.68 2.07 5.52
C ALA A 105 3.15 2.67 4.19
N ALA A 106 4.00 1.98 3.44
CA ALA A 106 4.44 2.43 2.12
C ALA A 106 3.42 2.12 1.01
N MET A 107 2.73 0.98 1.11
CA MET A 107 1.85 0.46 0.06
C MET A 107 0.45 1.09 0.07
N LEU A 108 -0.20 1.12 1.23
CA LEU A 108 -1.63 1.42 1.33
C LEU A 108 -2.01 2.90 1.12
N PRO A 109 -1.16 3.90 1.44
CA PRO A 109 -1.44 5.30 1.12
C PRO A 109 -1.80 5.56 -0.33
N SER A 110 -1.19 4.84 -1.27
CA SER A 110 -1.45 5.01 -2.70
C SER A 110 -2.92 4.77 -3.09
N LEU A 111 -3.71 4.09 -2.24
CA LEU A 111 -5.14 3.87 -2.45
C LEU A 111 -5.97 5.14 -2.26
N GLU A 112 -5.50 6.12 -1.50
CA GLU A 112 -6.22 7.38 -1.28
C GLU A 112 -6.44 8.14 -2.60
N TYR A 113 -5.53 7.96 -3.57
CA TYR A 113 -5.61 8.57 -4.90
C TYR A 113 -6.81 8.08 -5.71
N LEU A 114 -7.36 6.90 -5.42
CA LEU A 114 -8.59 6.41 -6.06
C LEU A 114 -9.79 7.31 -5.74
N CYS A 115 -9.75 8.07 -4.64
CA CYS A 115 -10.80 9.03 -4.29
C CYS A 115 -10.88 10.16 -5.33
N HIS A 116 -9.73 10.55 -5.91
CA HIS A 116 -9.67 11.59 -6.95
C HIS A 116 -10.28 11.14 -8.27
N LEU A 117 -10.63 9.87 -8.44
CA LEU A 117 -11.16 9.36 -9.70
C LEU A 117 -12.68 9.26 -9.64
N HIS A 118 -13.34 9.94 -10.56
CA HIS A 118 -14.71 9.64 -10.91
C HIS A 118 -14.71 8.66 -12.07
N VAL A 119 -15.03 7.39 -11.77
CA VAL A 119 -15.08 6.31 -12.75
C VAL A 119 -16.54 5.95 -13.05
N GLU A 120 -16.87 5.94 -14.34
CA GLU A 120 -18.18 5.57 -14.86
C GLU A 120 -18.02 4.31 -15.72
N LEU A 121 -18.77 3.27 -15.36
CA LEU A 121 -18.81 2.00 -16.08
C LEU A 121 -19.62 2.17 -17.37
N GLU A 122 -19.45 1.25 -18.31
CA GLU A 122 -20.24 1.20 -19.56
C GLU A 122 -21.75 1.19 -19.31
N SER A 123 -22.21 0.52 -18.24
CA SER A 123 -23.61 0.57 -17.80
C SER A 123 -24.11 1.94 -17.30
N GLY A 124 -23.25 2.97 -17.27
CA GLY A 124 -23.56 4.31 -16.73
C GLY A 124 -23.53 4.39 -15.19
N LYS A 125 -23.26 3.26 -14.52
CA LYS A 125 -23.13 3.23 -13.06
C LYS A 125 -21.77 3.79 -12.65
N ARG A 126 -21.75 4.49 -11.51
CA ARG A 126 -20.49 4.92 -10.88
C ARG A 126 -19.82 3.73 -10.19
N TRP A 127 -18.53 3.55 -10.45
CA TRP A 127 -17.71 2.58 -9.72
C TRP A 127 -17.28 3.15 -8.36
N PHE A 128 -17.25 2.28 -7.35
CA PHE A 128 -16.82 2.63 -6.00
C PHE A 128 -15.70 1.67 -5.54
N PRO A 129 -14.47 2.18 -5.28
CA PRO A 129 -13.30 1.32 -5.03
C PRO A 129 -13.39 0.41 -3.81
N LEU A 130 -14.29 0.70 -2.86
CA LEU A 130 -14.51 -0.14 -1.68
C LEU A 130 -15.28 -1.44 -1.99
N LEU A 131 -15.70 -1.70 -3.24
CA LEU A 131 -16.36 -2.95 -3.62
C LEU A 131 -15.35 -3.95 -4.19
N ASP A 132 -14.92 -3.75 -5.42
CA ASP A 132 -13.94 -4.58 -6.14
C ASP A 132 -13.40 -3.77 -7.33
N ALA A 133 -12.55 -4.34 -8.19
CA ALA A 133 -12.15 -3.76 -9.46
C ALA A 133 -13.36 -3.44 -10.36
N PRO A 134 -13.22 -2.47 -11.30
CA PRO A 134 -14.24 -2.21 -12.30
C PRO A 134 -14.59 -3.51 -13.07
N PRO A 135 -15.86 -3.96 -13.04
CA PRO A 135 -16.26 -5.23 -13.67
C PRO A 135 -16.49 -5.11 -15.18
N GLU A 136 -16.55 -3.88 -15.69
CA GLU A 136 -16.90 -3.51 -17.05
C GLU A 136 -15.87 -2.51 -17.60
N PRO A 137 -15.77 -2.33 -18.93
CA PRO A 137 -15.08 -1.19 -19.51
C PRO A 137 -15.57 0.13 -18.88
N TYR A 138 -14.67 1.08 -18.72
CA TYR A 138 -14.95 2.29 -17.98
C TYR A 138 -14.27 3.51 -18.60
N ARG A 139 -14.80 4.68 -18.26
CA ARG A 139 -14.13 5.97 -18.43
C ARG A 139 -13.90 6.60 -17.07
N PHE A 140 -12.92 7.49 -16.97
CA PHE A 140 -12.65 8.21 -15.75
C PHE A 140 -12.34 9.68 -16.01
N ARG A 141 -12.50 10.49 -14.95
CA ARG A 141 -12.00 11.87 -14.87
C ARG A 141 -11.54 12.15 -13.45
N PHE A 142 -10.67 13.15 -13.30
CA PHE A 142 -10.27 13.62 -11.99
C PHE A 142 -11.38 14.47 -11.35
N ALA A 143 -11.54 14.31 -10.03
CA ALA A 143 -12.45 15.07 -9.21
C ALA A 143 -11.75 16.36 -8.77
N PRO A 144 -12.39 17.53 -8.93
CA PRO A 144 -11.73 18.83 -8.83
C PRO A 144 -11.20 19.14 -7.43
N GLU A 145 -11.89 18.77 -6.35
CA GLU A 145 -11.43 19.02 -4.99
C GLU A 145 -11.94 17.96 -4.00
N LEU A 146 -11.03 17.45 -3.15
CA LEU A 146 -11.32 16.60 -2.01
C LEU A 146 -10.65 17.19 -0.79
N SER A 147 -11.35 17.26 0.35
CA SER A 147 -10.73 17.71 1.59
C SER A 147 -9.71 16.67 2.07
N ALA A 148 -8.69 17.11 2.79
CA ALA A 148 -7.65 16.24 3.34
C ALA A 148 -8.26 15.14 4.24
N GLU A 149 -9.28 15.49 5.02
CA GLU A 149 -9.99 14.55 5.91
C GLU A 149 -10.72 13.46 5.12
N ARG A 150 -11.31 13.80 3.96
CA ARG A 150 -11.99 12.82 3.09
C ARG A 150 -10.99 11.86 2.46
N LEU A 151 -9.85 12.37 1.99
CA LEU A 151 -8.77 11.54 1.45
C LEU A 151 -8.24 10.57 2.50
N GLN A 152 -7.92 11.09 3.68
CA GLN A 152 -7.46 10.33 4.84
C GLN A 152 -8.46 9.24 5.25
N SER A 153 -9.74 9.60 5.41
CA SER A 153 -10.78 8.65 5.81
C SER A 153 -10.97 7.56 4.76
N PHE A 154 -10.98 7.93 3.48
CA PHE A 154 -11.14 7.00 2.38
C PHE A 154 -9.94 6.04 2.25
N GLY A 155 -8.72 6.58 2.35
CA GLY A 155 -7.48 5.79 2.36
C GLY A 155 -7.46 4.79 3.52
N ALA A 156 -7.83 5.21 4.73
CA ALA A 156 -7.92 4.34 5.89
C ALA A 156 -8.96 3.21 5.69
N MET A 157 -10.15 3.52 5.17
CA MET A 157 -11.17 2.50 4.89
C MET A 157 -10.68 1.45 3.89
N LEU A 158 -10.03 1.87 2.80
CA LEU A 158 -9.46 0.93 1.83
C LEU A 158 -8.30 0.13 2.44
N ALA A 159 -7.40 0.78 3.17
CA ALA A 159 -6.27 0.13 3.81
C ALA A 159 -6.74 -1.05 4.70
N TRP A 160 -7.73 -0.83 5.56
CA TRP A 160 -8.27 -1.89 6.41
C TRP A 160 -9.02 -2.99 5.66
N LYS A 161 -9.58 -2.70 4.47
CA LYS A 161 -10.16 -3.73 3.60
C LYS A 161 -9.09 -4.58 2.91
N ILE A 162 -7.91 -4.01 2.65
CA ILE A 162 -6.81 -4.68 1.96
C ILE A 162 -5.97 -5.55 2.89
N ILE A 163 -5.73 -5.13 4.14
CA ILE A 163 -4.91 -5.90 5.08
C ILE A 163 -5.64 -7.22 5.44
N PRO A 164 -5.00 -8.38 5.26
CA PRO A 164 -5.60 -9.66 5.64
C PRO A 164 -5.89 -9.72 7.14
N PRO A 165 -7.04 -10.25 7.58
CA PRO A 165 -7.34 -10.42 9.00
C PRO A 165 -6.26 -11.20 9.75
N GLU A 166 -5.65 -12.20 9.11
CA GLU A 166 -4.56 -12.98 9.67
C GLU A 166 -3.30 -12.13 9.89
N ALA A 167 -3.01 -11.17 9.00
CA ALA A 167 -1.90 -10.24 9.18
C ALA A 167 -2.16 -9.28 10.35
N ILE A 168 -3.40 -8.81 10.53
CA ILE A 168 -3.79 -8.00 11.69
C ILE A 168 -3.65 -8.80 12.98
N SER A 169 -4.16 -10.04 12.98
CA SER A 169 -4.06 -10.94 14.14
C SER A 169 -2.61 -11.23 14.50
N TRP A 170 -1.77 -11.50 13.49
CA TRP A 170 -0.34 -11.71 13.68
C TRP A 170 0.35 -10.46 14.24
N LEU A 171 0.15 -9.29 13.64
CA LEU A 171 0.72 -8.01 14.09
C LEU A 171 0.27 -7.61 15.50
N SER A 172 -0.92 -8.04 15.92
CA SER A 172 -1.45 -7.76 17.26
C SER A 172 -0.62 -8.39 18.39
N SER A 173 0.26 -9.35 18.07
CA SER A 173 1.26 -9.87 19.01
C SER A 173 2.30 -8.82 19.43
N TRP A 174 2.41 -7.72 18.68
CA TRP A 174 3.30 -6.59 18.94
C TRP A 174 2.49 -5.28 18.97
N PRO A 175 1.95 -4.92 20.15
CA PRO A 175 1.02 -3.79 20.30
C PRO A 175 1.55 -2.46 19.74
N ASP A 176 2.84 -2.18 19.89
CA ASP A 176 3.43 -0.94 19.38
C ASP A 176 3.49 -0.93 17.84
N ALA A 177 3.79 -2.07 17.21
CA ALA A 177 3.83 -2.17 15.75
C ALA A 177 2.44 -1.93 15.13
N ILE A 178 1.41 -2.62 15.62
CA ILE A 178 0.04 -2.44 15.12
C ILE A 178 -0.51 -1.04 15.42
N LYS A 179 -0.16 -0.47 16.59
CA LYS A 179 -0.50 0.91 16.94
C LYS A 179 0.13 1.90 15.96
N THR A 180 1.43 1.78 15.70
CA THR A 180 2.13 2.64 14.73
C THR A 180 1.52 2.53 13.34
N LEU A 181 1.22 1.32 12.87
CA LEU A 181 0.56 1.11 11.58
C LEU A 181 -0.81 1.78 11.54
N SER A 182 -1.64 1.57 12.56
CA SER A 182 -2.96 2.18 12.65
C SER A 182 -2.86 3.70 12.63
N THR A 183 -2.00 4.30 13.47
CA THR A 183 -1.79 5.75 13.54
C THR A 183 -1.35 6.32 12.19
N TYR A 184 -0.46 5.62 11.48
CA TYR A 184 0.00 6.03 10.15
C TYR A 184 -1.12 6.02 9.12
N LEU A 185 -1.84 4.90 9.01
CA LEU A 185 -2.91 4.70 8.01
C LEU A 185 -4.12 5.59 8.26
N THR A 186 -4.40 5.94 9.51
CA THR A 186 -5.45 6.90 9.86
C THR A 186 -4.97 8.35 9.74
N GLY A 187 -3.86 8.65 9.07
CA GLY A 187 -3.43 10.00 8.70
C GLY A 187 -2.62 10.78 9.74
N PHE A 188 -2.33 10.22 10.91
CA PHE A 188 -1.43 10.84 11.89
C PHE A 188 0.04 10.49 11.58
N ARG A 189 0.44 10.63 10.31
CA ARG A 189 1.73 10.15 9.79
C ARG A 189 2.92 10.75 10.55
N ALA A 190 2.89 12.05 10.85
CA ALA A 190 3.94 12.70 11.64
C ALA A 190 4.11 12.09 13.05
N GLN A 191 3.07 11.46 13.60
CA GLN A 191 3.09 10.82 14.92
C GLN A 191 3.57 9.36 14.88
N SER A 192 3.80 8.80 13.69
CA SER A 192 4.32 7.43 13.51
C SER A 192 5.86 7.33 13.60
N GLY A 193 6.53 8.45 13.86
CA GLY A 193 7.97 8.53 14.06
C GLY A 193 8.78 8.01 12.87
N VAL A 194 9.62 7.01 13.13
CA VAL A 194 10.57 6.45 12.16
C VAL A 194 9.91 5.85 10.92
N VAL A 195 8.68 5.35 11.02
CA VAL A 195 7.94 4.80 9.86
C VAL A 195 7.66 5.91 8.85
N ASN A 196 7.27 7.11 9.29
CA ASN A 196 7.13 8.26 8.39
C ASN A 196 8.46 8.66 7.75
N ALA A 197 9.57 8.59 8.49
CA ALA A 197 10.90 8.92 7.95
C ALA A 197 11.39 7.92 6.90
N ILE A 198 10.91 6.67 6.93
CA ILE A 198 11.28 5.62 5.96
C ILE A 198 10.43 5.71 4.68
N VAL A 199 9.17 6.14 4.81
CA VAL A 199 8.21 6.13 3.69
C VAL A 199 8.22 7.42 2.87
N VAL A 200 8.65 8.55 3.46
CA VAL A 200 8.71 9.87 2.81
C VAL A 200 9.98 10.04 1.99
#